data_AF-X1LIW5-F1
#
_entry.id   AF-X1LIW5-F1
#
_cell.length_a   1.000
_cell.length_b   1.000
_cell.length_c   1.000
_cell.angle_alpha   90.00
_cell.angle_beta   90.00
_cell.angle_gamma   90.00
#
_symmetry.space_group_name_H-M   'P 1'
#
loop_
_entity.id
_entity.type
_entity.pdbx_description
1 polymer ?
#
loop_
_entity_poly.entity_id
_entity_poly.type
_entity_poly.pdbx_seq_one_letter_code
_entity_poly.pdbx_strand_id
1 'polypeptide(L)' 'PELHGGEIASSDVDILLVVKQSRERFIDRFIEFSDFFEGLERGVDIFVYTQKEIERNDIPLALTALKRGKILFER' A
#
# COMPACT_ATOMS: atom_id res chain seq x y z
N PRO A 1 -12.65 -31.08 -16.21
CA PRO A 1 -13.17 -29.99 -15.36
C PRO A 1 -12.10 -28.91 -15.21
N GLU A 2 -12.24 -27.87 -16.01
CA GLU A 2 -11.33 -26.72 -16.07
C GLU A 2 -11.30 -26.03 -14.70
N LEU A 3 -10.09 -25.89 -14.15
CA LEU A 3 -9.83 -25.10 -12.96
C LEU A 3 -10.17 -23.65 -13.32
N HIS A 4 -11.33 -23.19 -12.88
CA HIS A 4 -11.65 -21.77 -12.87
C HIS A 4 -10.61 -21.13 -11.95
N GLY A 5 -9.66 -20.40 -12.54
CA GLY A 5 -8.79 -19.50 -11.80
C GLY A 5 -9.70 -18.57 -11.04
N GLY A 6 -9.77 -18.75 -9.72
CA GLY A 6 -10.54 -17.87 -8.86
C GLY A 6 -10.03 -16.46 -9.12
N GLU A 7 -10.94 -15.56 -9.51
CA GLU A 7 -10.69 -14.13 -9.50
C GLU A 7 -10.46 -13.74 -8.03
N ILE A 8 -9.20 -13.82 -7.60
CA ILE A 8 -8.76 -13.41 -6.26
C ILE A 8 -8.81 -11.89 -6.25
N ALA A 9 -9.82 -11.37 -5.54
CA ALA A 9 -9.98 -9.99 -5.08
C ALA A 9 -9.36 -8.91 -5.98
N SER A 10 -10.19 -8.35 -6.88
CA SER A 10 -9.93 -7.06 -7.52
C SER A 10 -9.68 -6.01 -6.44
N SER A 11 -8.41 -5.68 -6.20
CA SER A 11 -8.05 -4.51 -5.42
C SER A 11 -8.56 -3.28 -6.14
N ASP A 12 -9.41 -2.51 -5.46
CA ASP A 12 -10.02 -1.32 -6.03
C ASP A 12 -9.26 -0.05 -5.62
N VAL A 13 -8.46 -0.11 -4.55
CA VAL A 13 -7.79 1.04 -3.95
C VAL A 13 -6.39 0.68 -3.45
N ASP A 14 -5.37 1.30 -4.04
CA ASP A 14 -4.01 1.29 -3.54
C ASP A 14 -3.77 2.47 -2.57
N ILE A 15 -3.29 2.19 -1.37
CA ILE A 15 -2.93 3.18 -0.35
C ILE A 15 -1.43 3.17 -0.12
N LEU A 16 -0.79 4.31 -0.39
CA LEU A 16 0.62 4.55 -0.05
C LEU A 16 0.70 5.28 1.30
N LEU A 17 1.37 4.66 2.27
CA LEU A 17 1.76 5.29 3.54
C LEU A 17 3.27 5.55 3.55
N VAL A 18 3.65 6.81 3.74
CA VAL A 18 5.06 7.21 3.91
C VAL A 18 5.31 7.56 5.37
N VAL A 19 6.01 6.69 6.09
CA VAL A 19 6.34 6.86 7.51
C VAL A 19 7.77 7.36 7.70
N LYS A 20 8.08 8.01 8.82
CA LYS A 20 9.46 8.48 9.08
C LYS A 20 10.45 7.32 9.17
N GLN A 21 10.06 6.26 9.89
CA GLN A 21 10.89 5.08 10.14
C GLN A 21 10.00 3.88 10.47
N SER A 22 10.50 2.68 10.25
CA SER A 22 9.90 1.43 10.72
C SER A 22 11.00 0.43 11.09
N ARG A 23 10.75 -0.42 12.08
CA ARG A 23 11.63 -1.53 12.46
C ARG A 23 11.24 -2.84 11.77
N GLU A 24 10.04 -2.90 11.21
CA GLU A 24 9.50 -4.06 10.53
C GLU A 24 10.01 -4.17 9.09
N ARG A 25 10.07 -5.39 8.57
CA ARG A 25 10.34 -5.62 7.15
C ARG A 25 9.19 -5.08 6.32
N PHE A 26 9.47 -4.62 5.11
CA PHE A 26 8.48 -4.04 4.21
C PHE A 26 7.18 -4.87 4.13
N ILE A 27 7.30 -6.19 3.94
CA ILE A 27 6.15 -7.10 3.80
C ILE A 27 5.33 -7.27 5.07
N ASP A 28 5.85 -6.92 6.25
CA ASP A 28 5.13 -7.08 7.52
C ASP A 28 4.49 -5.75 7.97
N ARG A 29 4.89 -4.61 7.39
CA ARG A 29 4.43 -3.28 7.84
C ARG A 29 2.95 -3.04 7.63
N PHE A 30 2.34 -3.64 6.60
CA PHE A 30 0.92 -3.44 6.32
C PHE A 30 0.03 -3.91 7.48
N ILE A 31 0.50 -4.89 8.28
CA ILE A 31 -0.23 -5.46 9.41
C ILE A 31 -0.53 -4.41 10.48
N GLU A 32 0.36 -3.42 10.67
CA GLU A 32 0.11 -2.31 11.61
C GLU A 32 -1.08 -1.44 11.18
N PHE A 33 -1.43 -1.46 9.89
CA PHE A 33 -2.41 -0.55 9.31
C PHE A 33 -3.67 -1.25 8.80
N SER A 34 -3.67 -2.57 8.61
CA SER A 34 -4.79 -3.33 8.05
C SER A 34 -6.09 -3.06 8.79
N ASP A 35 -6.04 -3.05 10.12
CA ASP A 35 -7.20 -2.93 11.00
C ASP A 35 -7.96 -1.60 10.80
N PHE A 36 -7.28 -0.54 10.34
CA PHE A 36 -7.94 0.75 10.05
C PHE A 36 -8.80 0.70 8.78
N PHE A 37 -8.58 -0.29 7.91
CA PHE A 37 -9.22 -0.40 6.60
C PHE A 37 -10.14 -1.62 6.48
N GLU A 38 -10.24 -2.47 7.50
CA GLU A 38 -11.13 -3.65 7.53
C GLU A 38 -12.61 -3.32 7.27
N GLY A 39 -13.05 -2.08 7.55
CA GLY A 39 -14.41 -1.62 7.30
C GLY A 39 -14.71 -1.18 5.86
N LEU A 40 -13.72 -1.22 4.95
CA LEU A 40 -13.94 -0.88 3.55
C LEU A 40 -14.52 -2.09 2.82
N GLU A 41 -15.65 -1.89 2.13
CA GLU A 41 -16.29 -2.92 1.29
C GLU A 41 -15.46 -3.35 0.07
N ARG A 42 -14.27 -2.77 -0.11
CA ARG A 42 -13.41 -2.91 -1.28
C ARG A 42 -12.06 -3.50 -0.88
N GLY A 43 -11.46 -4.28 -1.77
CA GLY A 43 -10.08 -4.73 -1.61
C GLY A 43 -9.13 -3.53 -1.58
N VAL A 44 -8.32 -3.45 -0.53
CA VAL A 44 -7.38 -2.35 -0.30
C VAL A 44 -5.98 -2.92 -0.16
N ASP A 45 -5.06 -2.44 -1.00
CA ASP A 45 -3.65 -2.76 -0.91
C ASP A 45 -2.90 -1.63 -0.19
N ILE A 46 -2.20 -1.97 0.88
CA ILE A 46 -1.48 -0.99 1.72
C ILE A 46 0.01 -1.16 1.52
N PHE A 47 0.65 -0.11 0.99
CA PHE A 47 2.09 -0.05 0.77
C PHE A 47 2.73 0.92 1.76
N VAL A 48 3.59 0.41 2.64
CA VAL A 48 4.21 1.22 3.70
C VAL A 48 5.71 1.37 3.46
N TYR A 49 6.11 2.56 3.02
CA TYR A 49 7.52 2.92 2.82
C TYR A 49 7.98 3.92 3.87
N THR A 50 9.25 3.85 4.22
CA THR A 50 9.91 4.90 5.01
C THR A 50 10.31 6.06 4.11
N GLN A 51 10.41 7.27 4.67
CA GLN A 51 10.92 8.45 3.94
C GLN A 51 12.27 8.15 3.28
N LYS A 52 13.18 7.50 4.01
CA LYS A 52 14.49 7.08 3.51
C LYS A 52 14.41 6.13 2.33
N GLU A 53 13.42 5.22 2.29
CA GLU A 53 13.23 4.32 1.16
C GLU A 53 12.68 5.04 -0.06
N ILE A 54 11.75 5.99 0.12
CA ILE A 54 11.23 6.83 -0.97
C ILE A 54 12.32 7.71 -1.57
N GLU A 55 13.19 8.29 -0.73
CA GLU A 55 14.27 9.18 -1.18
C GLU A 55 15.40 8.42 -1.90
N ARG A 56 15.68 7.17 -1.51
CA ARG A 56 16.82 6.41 -2.01
C ARG A 56 16.49 5.47 -3.15
N ASN A 57 15.25 5.00 -3.23
CA ASN A 57 14.87 3.99 -4.19
C ASN A 57 13.91 4.59 -5.22
N ASP A 58 14.21 4.34 -6.49
CA ASP A 58 13.29 4.58 -7.59
C ASP A 58 12.22 3.47 -7.58
N ILE A 59 11.24 3.60 -6.68
CA ILE A 59 10.13 2.64 -6.55
C ILE A 59 9.00 3.11 -7.46
N PRO A 60 8.75 2.44 -8.60
CA PRO A 60 7.82 2.96 -9.61
C PRO A 60 6.39 3.15 -9.10
N LEU A 61 5.95 2.25 -8.20
CA LEU A 61 4.63 2.35 -7.57
C LEU A 61 4.50 3.61 -6.71
N ALA A 62 5.47 3.84 -5.82
CA ALA A 62 5.44 4.99 -4.93
C ALA A 62 5.57 6.31 -5.70
N LEU A 63 6.42 6.37 -6.74
CA LEU A 63 6.52 7.54 -7.62
C LEU A 63 5.22 7.81 -8.38
N THR A 64 4.55 6.75 -8.86
CA THR A 64 3.26 6.88 -9.53
C THR A 64 2.21 7.42 -8.57
N ALA A 65 2.14 6.89 -7.35
CA ALA A 65 1.22 7.34 -6.33
C ALA A 65 1.50 8.79 -5.89
N LEU A 66 2.76 9.19 -5.71
CA LEU A 66 3.11 10.57 -5.38
C LEU A 66 2.80 11.56 -6.52
N LYS A 67 2.89 11.13 -7.78
CA LYS A 67 2.66 11.98 -8.95
C LYS A 67 1.18 12.08 -9.36
N ARG A 68 0.44 10.98 -9.23
CA ARG A 68 -0.94 10.85 -9.77
C ARG A 68 -2.00 10.55 -8.72
N GLY A 69 -1.58 10.13 -7.52
CA GLY A 69 -2.48 9.83 -6.43
C GLY A 69 -3.09 11.09 -5.82
N LYS A 70 -4.07 10.87 -4.94
CA LYS A 70 -4.70 11.93 -4.15
C LYS A 70 -4.08 11.94 -2.76
N ILE A 71 -3.53 13.06 -2.34
CA ILE A 71 -3.05 13.23 -0.97
C ILE A 71 -4.28 13.26 -0.04
N LEU A 72 -4.35 12.27 0.86
CA LEU A 72 -5.41 12.19 1.87
C LEU A 72 -5.01 12.91 3.17
N PHE A 73 -3.70 12.95 3.48
CA PHE A 73 -3.14 13.53 4.70
C PHE A 73 -1.65 13.85 4.53
N GLU A 74 -1.16 14.92 5.17
CA GLU A 74 0.26 15.29 5.26
C GLU A 74 0.54 15.96 6.63
N ARG A 75 1.71 15.67 7.23
CA ARG A 75 2.15 16.26 8.52
C ARG A 75 3.66 16.38 8.61
#